data_AF-A0A1Q5RYQ8-F1
#
_entry.id   AF-A0A1Q5RYQ8-F1
#
_cell.length_a   1.000
_cell.length_b   1.000
_cell.length_c   1.000
_cell.angle_alpha   90.00
_cell.angle_beta   90.00
_cell.angle_gamma   90.00
#
_symmetry.space_group_name_H-M   'P 1'
#
loop_
_entity.id
_entity.type
_entity.pdbx_description
1 polymer ?
#
loop_
_entity_poly.entity_id
_entity_poly.type
_entity_poly.pdbx_seq_one_letter_code
_entity_poly.pdbx_strand_id
1 'polypeptide(L)'
;MIQEENFYHRHLLDDQYVCVMRKSHLLAGRRLGVNDYVKASHSVVTYGGTWRSGYLRALDERGLSLNQVVTVPSISDLRHILLGTDLVSTVPRIGLLPRAIGLQFANLARELLVEDY
;
A
#
# COMPACT_ATOMS: atom_id res chain seq x y z
N MET A 1 0.33 29.76 14.36
CA MET A 1 -0.70 28.71 14.24
C MET A 1 -1.65 29.17 13.16
N ILE A 2 -1.75 28.44 12.04
CA ILE A 2 -2.68 28.82 10.97
C ILE A 2 -4.06 28.36 11.43
N GLN A 3 -5.00 29.30 11.53
CA GLN A 3 -6.38 29.08 11.95
C GLN A 3 -7.10 28.31 10.83
N GLU A 4 -7.57 27.10 11.09
CA GLU A 4 -8.31 26.23 10.13
C GLU A 4 -9.75 26.70 9.88
N GLU A 5 -10.00 28.00 9.87
CA GLU A 5 -11.34 28.55 9.69
C GLU A 5 -11.62 28.75 8.20
N ASN A 6 -12.43 27.84 7.62
CA ASN A 6 -13.02 27.79 6.26
C ASN A 6 -12.41 26.81 5.23
N PHE A 7 -12.08 25.59 5.62
CA PHE A 7 -11.94 24.49 4.65
C PHE A 7 -13.25 23.70 4.52
N TYR A 8 -13.92 23.84 3.37
CA TYR A 8 -15.04 22.98 3.00
C TYR A 8 -14.50 21.69 2.38
N HIS A 9 -14.77 20.55 3.00
CA HIS A 9 -14.48 19.23 2.46
C HIS A 9 -15.78 18.54 2.05
N ARG A 10 -15.69 17.68 1.04
CA ARG A 10 -16.79 16.80 0.62
C ARG A 10 -16.20 15.43 0.32
N HIS A 11 -16.82 14.40 0.88
CA HIS A 11 -16.49 13.02 0.53
C HIS A 11 -16.72 12.78 -0.96
N LEU A 12 -15.71 12.29 -1.67
CA LEU A 12 -15.81 12.05 -3.10
C LEU A 12 -15.90 10.56 -3.44
N LEU A 13 -15.16 9.73 -2.70
CA LEU A 13 -15.10 8.29 -2.95
C LEU A 13 -14.51 7.58 -1.73
N ASP A 14 -14.88 6.31 -1.60
CA ASP A 14 -14.20 5.35 -0.75
C ASP A 14 -13.16 4.61 -1.62
N ASP A 15 -11.92 4.52 -1.14
CA ASP A 15 -10.88 3.69 -1.74
C ASP A 15 -10.40 2.62 -0.76
N GLN A 16 -9.81 1.56 -1.30
CA GLN A 16 -9.29 0.44 -0.54
C GLN A 16 -7.81 0.25 -0.83
N TYR A 17 -7.01 0.06 0.23
CA TYR A 17 -5.65 -0.39 0.06
C TYR A 17 -5.60 -1.82 -0.46
N VAL A 18 -4.76 -2.04 -1.46
CA VAL A 18 -4.46 -3.36 -2.01
C VAL A 18 -2.97 -3.62 -1.95
N CYS A 19 -2.60 -4.85 -1.60
CA CYS A 19 -1.23 -5.33 -1.72
C CYS A 19 -1.02 -5.90 -3.12
N VAL A 20 0.05 -5.48 -3.78
CA VAL A 20 0.37 -5.86 -5.16
C VAL A 20 1.79 -6.36 -5.30
N MET A 21 1.97 -7.28 -6.23
CA MET A 21 3.23 -7.97 -6.52
C MET A 21 3.24 -8.49 -7.95
N ARG A 22 4.38 -8.98 -8.45
CA ARG A 22 4.43 -9.69 -9.73
C ARG A 22 3.59 -10.98 -9.70
N LYS A 23 3.02 -11.37 -10.84
CA LYS A 23 2.18 -12.58 -10.94
C LYS A 23 2.87 -13.87 -10.50
N SER A 24 4.18 -13.98 -10.73
CA SER A 24 4.98 -15.16 -10.38
C SER A 24 5.51 -15.15 -8.93
N HIS A 25 5.06 -14.20 -8.10
CA HIS A 25 5.51 -14.09 -6.72
C HIS A 25 5.04 -15.30 -5.88
N LEU A 26 5.85 -15.76 -4.91
CA LEU A 26 5.52 -16.94 -4.10
C LEU A 26 4.22 -16.78 -3.28
N LEU A 27 3.92 -15.54 -2.90
CA LEU A 27 2.69 -15.19 -2.17
C LEU A 27 1.48 -14.98 -3.10
N ALA A 28 1.67 -14.96 -4.42
CA ALA A 28 0.57 -14.83 -5.37
C ALA A 28 -0.38 -16.03 -5.27
N GLY A 29 -1.69 -15.76 -5.36
CA GLY A 29 -2.73 -16.79 -5.30
C GLY A 29 -3.02 -17.36 -3.91
N ARG A 30 -2.35 -16.86 -2.86
CA ARG A 30 -2.60 -17.25 -1.46
C ARG A 30 -3.37 -16.15 -0.73
N ARG A 31 -4.09 -16.53 0.32
CA ARG A 31 -4.62 -15.55 1.28
C ARG A 31 -3.46 -15.08 2.15
N LEU A 32 -3.14 -13.79 2.12
CA LEU A 32 -2.06 -13.23 2.92
C LEU A 32 -2.52 -13.06 4.38
N GLY A 33 -1.88 -13.78 5.29
CA GLY A 33 -1.99 -13.50 6.73
C GLY A 33 -1.14 -12.29 7.12
N VAL A 34 -1.43 -11.70 8.28
CA VAL A 34 -0.69 -10.55 8.83
C VAL A 34 0.80 -10.86 8.98
N ASN A 35 1.16 -12.04 9.48
CA ASN A 35 2.56 -12.44 9.67
C ASN A 35 3.32 -12.58 8.35
N ASP A 36 2.71 -13.16 7.32
CA ASP A 36 3.35 -13.29 6.01
C ASP A 36 3.48 -11.92 5.34
N TYR A 37 2.48 -11.06 5.53
CA TYR A 37 2.48 -9.69 5.05
C TYR A 37 3.64 -8.89 5.64
N VAL A 38 3.78 -8.80 6.96
CA VAL A 38 4.83 -7.96 7.59
C VAL A 38 6.25 -8.47 7.32
N LYS A 39 6.41 -9.79 7.10
CA LYS A 39 7.70 -10.42 6.78
C LYS A 39 8.12 -10.29 5.32
N ALA A 40 7.16 -10.17 4.41
CA ALA A 40 7.45 -9.95 2.99
C ALA A 40 8.31 -8.69 2.80
N SER A 41 9.13 -8.65 1.76
CA SER A 41 9.94 -7.48 1.46
C SER A 41 9.07 -6.40 0.82
N HIS A 42 8.96 -5.21 1.43
CA HIS A 42 8.07 -4.14 0.97
C HIS A 42 8.80 -3.04 0.22
N SER A 43 8.18 -2.59 -0.87
CA SER A 43 8.35 -1.24 -1.38
C SER A 43 7.26 -0.33 -0.82
N VAL A 44 7.65 0.80 -0.23
CA VAL A 44 6.70 1.76 0.37
C VAL A 44 6.69 3.07 -0.43
N VAL A 45 5.51 3.56 -0.78
CA VAL A 45 5.32 4.84 -1.46
C VAL A 45 5.16 5.95 -0.41
N THR A 46 5.99 6.99 -0.47
CA THR A 46 5.95 8.10 0.50
C THR A 46 5.52 9.45 -0.10
N TYR A 47 5.33 9.54 -1.41
CA TYR A 47 4.93 10.78 -2.14
C TYR A 47 5.79 12.03 -1.89
N GLY A 48 6.94 11.88 -1.23
CA GLY A 48 7.78 13.00 -0.80
C GLY A 48 7.23 13.69 0.46
N GLY A 49 8.13 14.06 1.37
CA GLY A 49 7.78 14.74 2.62
C GLY A 49 7.55 13.78 3.80
N THR A 50 6.86 14.29 4.83
CA THR A 50 6.59 13.58 6.10
C THR A 50 5.27 12.83 6.12
N TRP A 51 4.54 12.82 5.00
CA TRP A 51 3.27 12.12 4.89
C TRP A 51 3.47 10.61 5.03
N ARG A 52 2.59 9.98 5.81
CA ARG A 52 2.60 8.53 6.08
C ARG A 52 1.21 7.99 5.78
N SER A 53 1.13 6.91 5.01
CA SER A 53 -0.14 6.32 4.61
C SER A 53 -0.94 5.79 5.80
N GLY A 54 -2.27 5.78 5.67
CA GLY A 54 -3.18 5.30 6.71
C GLY A 54 -2.89 3.86 7.14
N TYR A 55 -2.56 2.98 6.18
CA TYR A 55 -2.21 1.60 6.48
C TYR A 55 -0.94 1.44 7.34
N LEU A 56 0.08 2.29 7.14
CA LEU A 56 1.31 2.24 7.95
C LEU A 56 1.01 2.64 9.39
N ARG A 57 0.18 3.68 9.57
CA ARG A 57 -0.26 4.11 10.90
C ARG A 57 -1.07 3.02 11.60
N ALA A 58 -1.96 2.34 10.89
CA ALA A 58 -2.74 1.24 11.44
C ALA A 58 -1.89 0.01 11.83
N LEU A 59 -0.79 -0.23 11.11
CA LEU A 59 0.20 -1.24 11.51
C LEU A 59 0.94 -0.81 12.79
N ASP A 60 1.39 0.45 12.84
CA ASP A 60 2.09 1.01 14.01
C ASP A 60 1.21 0.94 15.27
N GLU A 61 -0.08 1.29 15.17
CA GLU A 61 -1.07 1.21 16.26
C GLU A 61 -1.24 -0.21 16.82
N ARG A 62 -0.92 -1.23 16.01
CA ARG A 62 -0.95 -2.65 16.39
C ARG A 62 0.42 -3.19 16.80
N GLY A 63 1.45 -2.35 16.88
CA GLY A 63 2.82 -2.75 17.17
C GLY A 63 3.46 -3.59 16.06
N LEU A 64 2.94 -3.49 14.83
CA LEU A 64 3.45 -4.21 13.66
C LEU A 64 4.27 -3.26 12.78
N SER A 65 5.38 -3.76 12.25
CA SER A 65 6.23 -3.03 11.32
C SER A 65 6.50 -3.84 10.06
N LEU A 66 6.46 -3.20 8.90
CA LEU A 66 6.85 -3.85 7.65
C LEU A 66 8.35 -4.06 7.56
N ASN A 67 8.76 -5.16 6.93
CA ASN A 67 10.10 -5.30 6.37
C ASN A 67 10.23 -4.40 5.12
N GLN A 68 10.41 -3.09 5.34
CA GLN A 68 10.54 -2.09 4.29
C GLN A 68 11.97 -2.10 3.72
N VAL A 69 12.09 -2.58 2.48
CA VAL A 69 13.39 -2.73 1.78
C VAL A 69 13.69 -1.53 0.89
N VAL A 70 12.65 -0.92 0.31
CA VAL A 70 12.82 0.24 -0.57
C VAL A 70 11.70 1.25 -0.35
N THR A 71 12.05 2.52 -0.47
CA THR A 71 11.10 3.64 -0.49
C THR A 71 11.07 4.23 -1.89
N VAL A 72 9.87 4.46 -2.42
CA VAL A 72 9.69 5.04 -3.75
C VAL A 72 8.89 6.35 -3.65
N PRO A 73 9.20 7.35 -4.49
CA PRO A 73 8.52 8.64 -4.44
C PRO A 73 7.12 8.59 -5.07
N SER A 74 6.81 7.58 -5.90
CA SER A 74 5.52 7.49 -6.60
C SER A 74 5.09 6.06 -6.89
N ILE A 75 3.77 5.85 -7.00
CA ILE A 75 3.18 4.61 -7.53
C ILE A 75 3.65 4.31 -8.95
N SER A 76 3.97 5.34 -9.75
CA SER A 76 4.40 5.17 -11.14
C SER A 76 5.64 4.30 -11.30
N ASP A 77 6.53 4.30 -10.31
CA ASP A 77 7.78 3.54 -10.32
C ASP A 77 7.59 2.08 -9.90
N LEU A 78 6.50 1.77 -9.19
CA LEU A 78 6.26 0.44 -8.62
C LEU A 78 6.22 -0.65 -9.66
N ARG A 79 5.62 -0.42 -10.84
CA ARG A 79 5.52 -1.47 -11.86
C ARG A 79 6.90 -1.98 -12.28
N HIS A 80 7.87 -1.08 -12.49
CA HIS A 80 9.22 -1.47 -12.91
C HIS A 80 9.95 -2.23 -11.80
N ILE A 81 9.76 -1.81 -10.56
CA ILE A 81 10.39 -2.42 -9.39
C ILE A 81 9.80 -3.80 -9.11
N LEU A 82 8.48 -3.91 -9.03
CA LEU A 82 7.79 -5.15 -8.66
C LEU A 82 7.97 -6.26 -9.70
N LEU A 83 8.05 -5.93 -11.00
CA LEU A 83 8.22 -6.93 -12.05
C LEU A 83 9.59 -7.61 -12.01
N GLY A 84 10.63 -6.91 -11.55
CA GLY A 84 12.00 -7.42 -11.47
C GLY A 84 12.43 -7.94 -10.10
N THR A 85 11.54 -7.95 -9.10
CA THR A 85 11.89 -8.26 -7.70
C THR A 85 10.86 -9.14 -7.01
N ASP A 86 11.21 -9.64 -5.84
CA ASP A 86 10.28 -10.29 -4.90
C ASP A 86 9.72 -9.31 -3.87
N LEU A 87 9.51 -8.06 -4.30
CA LEU A 87 8.89 -7.03 -3.49
C LEU A 87 7.37 -7.09 -3.61
N VAL A 88 6.71 -6.65 -2.54
CA VAL A 88 5.29 -6.35 -2.51
C VAL A 88 5.09 -4.87 -2.18
N SER A 89 3.98 -4.28 -2.60
CA SER A 89 3.66 -2.88 -2.31
C SER A 89 2.21 -2.75 -1.90
N THR A 90 1.91 -1.89 -0.93
CA THR A 90 0.52 -1.56 -0.56
C THR A 90 0.19 -0.17 -1.06
N VAL A 91 -0.87 -0.07 -1.86
CA VAL A 91 -1.29 1.18 -2.54
C VAL A 91 -2.81 1.31 -2.58
N PRO A 92 -3.35 2.54 -2.70
CA PRO A 92 -4.77 2.73 -2.99
C PRO A 92 -5.15 2.07 -4.32
N ARG A 93 -6.27 1.35 -4.35
CA ARG A 93 -6.67 0.54 -5.52
C ARG A 93 -6.90 1.41 -6.74
N ILE A 94 -7.51 2.58 -6.57
CA ILE A 94 -7.81 3.48 -7.68
C ILE A 94 -6.54 3.93 -8.41
N GLY A 95 -5.45 4.17 -7.67
CA GLY A 95 -4.18 4.65 -8.21
C GLY A 95 -3.44 3.64 -9.09
N LEU A 96 -3.74 2.35 -8.94
CA LEU A 96 -3.03 1.28 -9.65
C LEU A 96 -3.74 0.80 -10.93
N LEU A 97 -5.05 0.99 -11.06
CA LEU A 97 -5.85 0.54 -12.21
C LEU A 97 -5.24 0.89 -13.59
N PRO A 98 -4.71 2.10 -13.86
CA PRO A 98 -4.13 2.41 -15.16
C PRO A 98 -2.80 1.68 -15.44
N ARG A 99 -2.19 1.01 -14.45
CA ARG A 99 -0.83 0.46 -14.51
C ARG A 99 -0.69 -0.98 -14.01
N ALA A 100 -1.80 -1.70 -13.80
CA ALA A 100 -1.80 -3.03 -13.19
C ALA A 100 -1.35 -4.20 -14.12
N ILE A 101 -1.01 -3.94 -15.39
CA ILE A 101 -0.61 -4.99 -16.34
C ILE A 101 0.64 -5.72 -15.83
N GLY A 102 0.51 -7.03 -15.64
CA GLY A 102 1.59 -7.90 -15.13
C GLY A 102 1.68 -7.97 -13.61
N LEU A 103 0.84 -7.22 -12.90
CA LEU A 103 0.74 -7.28 -11.45
C LEU A 103 -0.44 -8.17 -11.02
N GLN A 104 -0.32 -8.72 -9.83
CA GLN A 104 -1.34 -9.50 -9.14
C GLN A 104 -1.74 -8.74 -7.87
N PHE A 105 -3.05 -8.64 -7.65
CA PHE A 105 -3.60 -8.17 -6.38
C PHE A 105 -3.64 -9.35 -5.39
N ALA A 106 -3.13 -9.13 -4.18
CA ALA A 106 -3.32 -10.05 -3.08
C ALA A 106 -4.62 -9.76 -2.34
N ASN A 107 -5.31 -10.82 -1.95
CA ASN A 107 -6.38 -10.73 -0.96
C ASN A 107 -5.74 -10.60 0.42
N LEU A 108 -5.62 -9.36 0.89
CA LEU A 108 -5.25 -9.06 2.26
C LEU A 108 -6.35 -9.58 3.21
N ALA A 109 -5.94 -10.11 4.37
CA ALA A 109 -6.90 -10.37 5.44
C ALA A 109 -7.69 -9.09 5.75
N ARG A 110 -9.00 -9.18 5.98
CA ARG A 110 -9.86 -8.01 6.29
C ARG A 110 -9.30 -7.17 7.44
N GLU A 111 -8.59 -7.81 8.36
CA GLU A 111 -7.91 -7.15 9.47
C GLU A 111 -6.89 -6.09 9.00
N LEU A 112 -6.26 -6.25 7.83
CA LEU A 112 -5.29 -5.29 7.27
C LEU A 112 -5.93 -4.21 6.40
N LEU A 113 -7.25 -4.31 6.12
CA LEU A 113 -7.94 -3.32 5.32
C LEU A 113 -8.25 -2.12 6.23
N VAL A 114 -7.57 -1.02 5.97
CA VAL A 114 -7.91 0.30 6.50
C VAL A 114 -8.83 0.96 5.48
N GLU A 115 -10.01 1.38 5.91
CA GLU A 115 -10.82 2.32 5.14
C GLU A 115 -10.17 3.70 5.31
N ASP A 116 -9.71 4.31 4.23
CA ASP A 116 -9.30 5.73 4.28
C ASP A 116 -10.58 6.56 4.52
N TYR A 117 -10.52 7.45 5.52
CA TYR A 117 -11.57 8.39 5.92
C TYR A 117 -11.67 9.58 4.97
#